data_AF-A0A6I3LP17-F1
#
_entry.id   AF-A0A6I3LP17-F1
#
_cell.length_a   1.000
_cell.length_b   1.000
_cell.length_c   1.000
_cell.angle_alpha   90.00
_cell.angle_beta   90.00
_cell.angle_gamma   90.00
#
_symmetry.space_group_name_H-M   'P 1'
#
loop_
_entity.id
_entity.type
_entity.pdbx_description
1 polymer ?
#
loop_
_entity_poly.entity_id
_entity_poly.type
_entity_poly.pdbx_seq_one_letter_code
_entity_poly.pdbx_strand_id
1 'polypeptide(L)'
;MIKKIFSFLFLIFIIGCQNKKESQVKNSLPVKTDLSLNSENEDKTNALILKKYQKEGILLNGQIKFYDDKLNQTGSLEIDIITKVQILEKSTEQYNIEKSTDYCFKSNFIKIKYKDNDYLVFGQDIYEINQNDKHDVFFNDNLTILTIRNFEMGASDEEGLTDCDDYDYLLVFNKQTNQYSTIGIPENQKEVRNQKFASLTHDDGSSEEIYSCKTINDTLILGIKISYQDGYGSCFLKTSIKEKFIKSIITNKNQFDDDDIFKNLK
;
A
#
# COMPACT_ATOMS: atom_id res chain seq x y z
N MET A 1 21.69 22.10 69.96
CA MET A 1 21.53 20.70 69.48
C MET A 1 20.91 20.81 68.07
N ILE A 2 21.73 20.82 67.01
CA ILE A 2 21.86 19.75 65.97
C ILE A 2 20.56 19.61 65.14
N LYS A 3 20.48 19.68 63.80
CA LYS A 3 21.40 19.89 62.65
C LYS A 3 20.51 20.11 61.38
N LYS A 4 20.99 20.96 60.46
CA LYS A 4 20.92 21.00 58.97
C LYS A 4 19.91 20.08 58.23
N ILE A 5 19.03 20.63 57.37
CA ILE A 5 19.15 20.83 55.89
C ILE A 5 19.51 19.55 55.12
N PHE A 6 18.67 19.14 54.16
CA PHE A 6 19.09 18.84 52.77
C PHE A 6 17.89 18.69 51.82
N SER A 7 17.77 19.63 50.88
CA SER A 7 16.94 19.56 49.69
C SER A 7 17.76 18.87 48.61
N PHE A 8 17.30 17.73 48.09
CA PHE A 8 17.97 17.04 46.98
C PHE A 8 17.46 17.62 45.65
N LEU A 9 18.29 18.47 45.05
CA LEU A 9 18.19 18.92 43.67
C LEU A 9 18.94 17.90 42.81
N PHE A 10 18.23 17.09 42.01
CA PHE A 10 18.87 16.20 41.05
C PHE A 10 19.18 16.99 39.77
N LEU A 11 20.46 17.33 39.60
CA LEU A 11 21.04 17.92 38.40
C LEU A 11 21.64 16.76 37.59
N ILE A 12 21.00 16.36 36.49
CA ILE A 12 21.58 15.37 35.56
C ILE A 12 22.37 16.15 34.51
N PHE A 13 23.69 15.96 34.52
CA PHE A 13 24.63 16.40 33.50
C PHE A 13 24.45 15.60 32.22
N ILE A 14 24.16 16.28 31.12
CA ILE A 14 24.34 15.74 29.76
C ILE A 14 25.80 15.98 29.39
N ILE A 15 26.61 14.91 29.39
CA ILE A 15 27.96 14.91 28.83
C ILE A 15 27.81 14.84 27.32
N GLY A 16 28.04 15.96 26.64
CA GLY A 16 28.20 16.01 25.20
C GLY A 16 29.58 15.48 24.80
N CYS A 17 29.62 14.43 23.98
CA CYS A 17 30.80 14.08 23.20
C CYS A 17 30.88 15.01 21.98
N GLN A 18 31.61 16.12 22.12
CA GLN A 18 32.22 16.81 21.00
C GLN A 18 33.53 16.10 20.65
N ASN A 19 33.66 15.64 19.40
CA ASN A 19 34.97 15.42 18.79
C ASN A 19 35.12 16.38 17.61
N LYS A 20 35.82 17.49 17.88
CA LYS A 20 36.44 18.33 16.85
C LYS A 20 37.60 17.57 16.20
N LYS A 21 37.65 17.60 14.87
CA LYS A 21 38.93 17.73 14.14
C LYS A 21 38.82 18.91 13.19
N GLU A 22 39.56 19.95 13.50
CA GLU A 22 39.88 21.07 12.61
C GLU A 22 41.06 20.67 11.72
N SER A 23 40.99 21.03 10.44
CA SER A 23 42.15 21.44 9.66
C SER A 23 41.73 22.53 8.67
N GLN A 24 42.33 23.70 8.88
CA GLN A 24 42.42 24.88 8.00
C GLN A 24 43.24 24.54 6.73
N VAL A 25 43.29 25.23 5.58
CA VAL A 25 42.67 26.44 5.00
C VAL A 25 43.12 26.51 3.52
N LYS A 26 42.21 26.94 2.63
CA LYS A 26 42.33 27.67 1.33
C LYS A 26 43.41 27.30 0.28
N ASN A 27 42.96 27.14 -0.97
CA ASN A 27 43.21 28.14 -2.03
C ASN A 27 42.32 27.95 -3.27
N SER A 28 42.08 29.07 -3.94
CA SER A 28 41.13 29.36 -5.02
C SER A 28 41.54 28.90 -6.44
N LEU A 29 40.50 28.67 -7.26
CA LEU A 29 40.34 28.55 -8.73
C LEU A 29 41.39 29.27 -9.63
N PRO A 30 41.70 28.78 -10.87
CA PRO A 30 40.74 28.81 -11.99
C PRO A 30 40.77 27.67 -13.05
N VAL A 31 39.57 27.43 -13.61
CA VAL A 31 39.20 27.10 -15.00
C VAL A 31 40.29 26.59 -15.95
N LYS A 32 40.12 25.35 -16.43
CA LYS A 32 40.25 25.03 -17.85
C LYS A 32 39.07 24.16 -18.29
N THR A 33 38.21 24.80 -19.07
CA THR A 33 37.32 24.19 -20.06
C THR A 33 38.15 23.31 -20.99
N ASP A 34 37.75 22.07 -21.19
CA ASP A 34 37.77 21.49 -22.53
C ASP A 34 36.58 20.55 -22.68
N LEU A 35 35.74 20.95 -23.63
CA LEU A 35 34.62 20.22 -24.17
C LEU A 35 35.13 18.94 -24.84
N SER A 36 34.61 17.79 -24.43
CA SER A 36 34.28 16.71 -25.36
C SER A 36 33.32 15.73 -24.70
N LEU A 37 32.12 16.21 -24.36
CA LEU A 37 30.96 15.34 -24.14
C LEU A 37 30.28 15.12 -25.49
N ASN A 38 30.86 14.27 -26.32
CA ASN A 38 30.05 13.41 -27.18
C ASN A 38 29.72 12.17 -26.34
N SER A 39 28.78 12.31 -25.39
CA SER A 39 27.94 11.18 -25.07
C SER A 39 26.80 11.22 -26.08
N GLU A 40 26.98 10.50 -27.18
CA GLU A 40 25.84 9.92 -27.87
C GLU A 40 25.02 9.21 -26.79
N ASN A 41 23.94 9.85 -26.34
CA ASN A 41 22.87 9.15 -25.66
C ASN A 41 22.29 8.22 -26.72
N GLU A 42 22.88 7.03 -26.83
CA GLU A 42 22.18 5.86 -27.33
C GLU A 42 20.95 5.72 -26.44
N ASP A 43 19.81 6.15 -26.98
CA ASP A 43 18.48 5.76 -26.55
C ASP A 43 18.39 4.22 -26.72
N LYS A 44 18.99 3.49 -25.79
CA LYS A 44 18.64 2.11 -25.53
C LYS A 44 17.23 2.15 -24.98
N THR A 45 16.29 2.18 -25.90
CA THR A 45 14.91 1.77 -25.66
C THR A 45 15.00 0.32 -25.20
N ASN A 46 15.15 0.12 -23.88
CA ASN A 46 14.96 -1.19 -23.27
C ASN A 46 13.55 -1.61 -23.67
N ALA A 47 13.46 -2.51 -24.64
CA ALA A 47 12.20 -3.06 -25.09
C ALA A 47 11.47 -3.60 -23.87
N LEU A 48 10.16 -3.37 -23.78
CA LEU A 48 9.36 -3.87 -22.67
C LEU A 48 9.46 -5.41 -22.63
N ILE A 49 10.02 -5.95 -21.55
CA ILE A 49 10.11 -7.40 -21.32
C ILE A 49 9.00 -7.79 -20.35
N LEU A 50 8.07 -8.62 -20.84
CA LEU A 50 6.99 -9.21 -20.05
C LEU A 50 7.31 -10.67 -19.71
N LYS A 51 7.02 -11.08 -18.48
CA LYS A 51 7.05 -12.48 -18.04
C LYS A 51 5.64 -12.94 -17.73
N LYS A 52 5.36 -14.21 -18.08
CA LYS A 52 4.11 -14.88 -17.75
C LYS A 52 3.81 -14.77 -16.25
N TYR A 53 2.65 -14.23 -15.91
CA TYR A 53 2.21 -13.96 -14.55
C TYR A 53 0.69 -14.16 -14.46
N GLN A 54 0.25 -15.42 -14.51
CA GLN A 54 -1.17 -15.75 -14.60
C GLN A 54 -1.85 -15.64 -13.24
N LYS A 55 -2.59 -14.55 -13.02
CA LYS A 55 -3.33 -14.24 -11.79
C LYS A 55 -4.73 -13.69 -12.10
N GLU A 56 -5.54 -13.58 -11.05
CA GLU A 56 -6.82 -12.87 -11.12
C GLU A 56 -6.62 -11.42 -10.71
N GLY A 57 -7.21 -10.49 -11.46
CA GLY A 57 -7.15 -9.07 -11.16
C GLY A 57 -8.52 -8.40 -11.10
N ILE A 58 -8.54 -7.16 -10.62
CA ILE A 58 -9.72 -6.31 -10.50
C ILE A 58 -9.40 -4.94 -11.10
N LEU A 59 -10.27 -4.48 -11.99
CA LEU A 59 -10.35 -3.07 -12.37
C LEU A 59 -11.42 -2.40 -11.52
N LEU A 60 -11.07 -1.28 -10.89
CA LEU A 60 -12.01 -0.44 -10.16
C LEU A 60 -12.77 0.49 -11.12
N ASN A 61 -13.84 1.10 -10.63
CA ASN A 61 -14.64 2.03 -11.43
C ASN A 61 -13.81 3.26 -11.85
N GLY A 62 -13.93 3.66 -13.11
CA GLY A 62 -13.28 4.84 -13.67
C GLY A 62 -12.59 4.58 -15.01
N GLN A 63 -11.73 5.51 -15.40
CA GLN A 63 -10.99 5.45 -16.65
C GLN A 63 -9.62 4.80 -16.44
N ILE A 64 -9.32 3.76 -17.21
CA ILE A 64 -8.07 3.00 -17.15
C ILE A 64 -7.29 3.22 -18.44
N LYS A 65 -6.08 3.75 -18.37
CA LYS A 65 -5.24 3.99 -19.56
C LYS A 65 -4.59 2.70 -20.02
N PHE A 66 -4.44 2.54 -21.34
CA PHE A 66 -3.68 1.43 -21.93
C PHE A 66 -2.65 1.90 -22.96
N TYR A 67 -1.64 1.07 -23.16
CA TYR A 67 -0.38 1.43 -23.81
C TYR A 67 -0.01 0.43 -24.92
N ASP A 68 0.89 0.84 -25.82
CA ASP A 68 1.58 -0.07 -26.74
C ASP A 68 2.89 -0.61 -26.13
N ASP A 69 3.55 -1.54 -26.84
CA ASP A 69 4.83 -2.13 -26.40
C ASP A 69 5.99 -1.11 -26.36
N LYS A 70 5.79 0.09 -26.92
CA LYS A 70 6.72 1.21 -26.86
C LYS A 70 6.36 2.18 -25.72
N LEU A 71 5.44 1.79 -24.85
CA LEU A 71 4.98 2.53 -23.68
C LEU A 71 4.25 3.84 -24.02
N ASN A 72 3.77 4.00 -25.25
CA ASN A 72 2.92 5.13 -25.62
C ASN A 72 1.48 4.82 -25.23
N GLN A 73 0.80 5.77 -24.59
CA GLN A 73 -0.62 5.65 -24.32
C GLN A 73 -1.38 5.62 -25.65
N THR A 74 -2.16 4.56 -25.89
CA THR A 74 -2.93 4.37 -27.14
C THR A 74 -4.43 4.53 -26.95
N GLY A 75 -4.91 4.55 -25.69
CA GLY A 75 -6.30 4.80 -25.38
C GLY A 75 -6.63 4.64 -23.90
N SER A 76 -7.92 4.45 -23.63
CA SER A 76 -8.45 4.22 -22.29
C SER A 76 -9.72 3.36 -22.32
N LEU A 77 -9.96 2.63 -21.24
CA LEU A 77 -11.18 1.86 -20.97
C LEU A 77 -12.02 2.59 -19.92
N GLU A 78 -13.32 2.71 -20.15
CA GLU A 78 -14.26 3.17 -19.12
C GLU A 78 -14.84 1.96 -18.38
N ILE A 79 -14.67 1.93 -17.07
CA ILE A 79 -15.12 0.85 -16.19
C ILE A 79 -16.27 1.37 -15.31
N ASP A 80 -17.50 1.01 -15.67
CA ASP A 80 -18.71 1.45 -14.95
C ASP A 80 -18.91 0.72 -13.62
N ILE A 81 -18.45 -0.53 -13.55
CA ILE A 81 -18.60 -1.42 -12.40
C ILE A 81 -17.28 -2.15 -12.13
N ILE A 82 -16.96 -2.38 -10.86
CA ILE A 82 -15.79 -3.15 -10.46
C ILE A 82 -15.83 -4.49 -11.16
N THR A 83 -14.81 -4.78 -11.97
CA THR A 83 -14.82 -5.94 -12.86
C THR A 83 -13.58 -6.78 -12.67
N LYS A 84 -13.78 -8.10 -12.60
CA LYS A 84 -12.71 -9.09 -12.60
C LYS A 84 -12.10 -9.23 -13.99
N VAL A 85 -10.77 -9.31 -14.04
CA VAL A 85 -9.99 -9.54 -15.25
C VAL A 85 -8.98 -10.65 -15.03
N GLN A 86 -8.40 -11.16 -16.12
CA GLN A 86 -7.28 -12.08 -16.04
C GLN A 86 -5.97 -11.32 -16.25
N ILE A 87 -5.04 -11.46 -15.33
CA ILE A 87 -3.66 -10.98 -15.52
C ILE A 87 -2.89 -12.08 -16.24
N LEU A 88 -2.22 -11.72 -17.33
CA LEU A 88 -1.52 -12.64 -18.23
C LEU A 88 -0.01 -12.58 -18.01
N GLU A 89 0.54 -11.36 -18.03
CA GLU A 89 1.97 -11.09 -18.00
C GLU A 89 2.26 -9.83 -17.19
N LYS A 90 3.43 -9.78 -16.57
CA LYS A 90 3.94 -8.64 -15.79
C LYS A 90 5.33 -8.26 -16.28
N SER A 91 5.62 -6.98 -16.37
CA SER A 91 6.96 -6.52 -16.73
C SER A 91 8.00 -6.93 -15.71
N THR A 92 9.23 -7.18 -16.18
CA THR A 92 10.35 -7.51 -15.29
C THR A 92 10.85 -6.31 -14.51
N GLU A 93 10.70 -5.12 -15.08
CA GLU A 93 11.12 -3.85 -14.50
C GLU A 93 9.89 -3.02 -14.10
N GLN A 94 10.08 -2.09 -13.18
CA GLN A 94 9.11 -1.04 -12.89
C GLN A 94 9.45 0.24 -13.66
N TYR A 95 8.42 0.98 -14.04
CA TYR A 95 8.51 2.16 -14.88
C TYR A 95 7.88 3.36 -14.17
N ASN A 96 8.30 4.55 -14.56
CA ASN A 96 7.75 5.82 -14.08
C ASN A 96 7.21 6.60 -15.28
N ILE A 97 5.97 6.32 -15.66
CA ILE A 97 5.34 6.92 -16.83
C ILE A 97 5.01 8.41 -16.63
N GLU A 98 4.77 8.81 -15.38
CA GLU A 98 4.45 10.19 -15.02
C GLU A 98 5.69 11.08 -14.86
N LYS A 99 6.88 10.47 -14.94
CA LYS A 99 8.18 11.13 -14.67
C LYS A 99 8.18 11.82 -13.31
N SER A 100 7.49 11.25 -12.34
CA SER A 100 7.46 11.75 -10.97
C SER A 100 8.85 11.66 -10.34
N THR A 101 9.22 12.61 -9.49
CA THR A 101 10.44 12.47 -8.68
C THR A 101 10.28 11.49 -7.54
N ASP A 102 9.03 11.16 -7.20
CA ASP A 102 8.70 10.21 -6.16
C ASP A 102 8.81 8.78 -6.70
N TYR A 103 9.72 8.02 -6.08
CA TYR A 103 10.06 6.65 -6.45
C TYR A 103 8.89 5.68 -6.20
N CYS A 104 7.98 6.01 -5.28
CA CYS A 104 6.87 5.14 -4.92
C CYS A 104 5.82 5.00 -6.03
N PHE A 105 5.73 5.97 -6.95
CA PHE A 105 4.85 5.88 -8.13
C PHE A 105 5.42 5.02 -9.27
N LYS A 106 6.58 4.38 -9.07
CA LYS A 106 7.05 3.36 -9.99
C LYS A 106 6.10 2.17 -9.93
N SER A 107 5.77 1.61 -11.09
CA SER A 107 4.90 0.44 -11.17
C SER A 107 5.25 -0.45 -12.35
N ASN A 108 4.89 -1.73 -12.27
CA ASN A 108 5.03 -2.64 -13.40
C ASN A 108 3.99 -2.32 -14.50
N PHE A 109 4.30 -2.66 -15.75
CA PHE A 109 3.27 -2.82 -16.76
C PHE A 109 2.66 -4.21 -16.66
N ILE A 110 1.34 -4.27 -16.80
CA ILE A 110 0.55 -5.48 -16.63
C ILE A 110 -0.24 -5.72 -17.91
N LYS A 111 -0.07 -6.91 -18.50
CA LYS A 111 -0.92 -7.35 -19.59
C LYS A 111 -2.13 -8.09 -19.03
N ILE A 112 -3.32 -7.61 -19.34
CA ILE A 112 -4.59 -8.17 -18.89
C ILE A 112 -5.45 -8.60 -20.07
N LYS A 113 -6.35 -9.56 -19.82
CA LYS A 113 -7.45 -9.90 -20.73
C LYS A 113 -8.75 -9.34 -20.18
N TYR A 114 -9.43 -8.52 -20.99
CA TYR A 114 -10.74 -7.94 -20.68
C TYR A 114 -11.63 -7.95 -21.92
N LYS A 115 -12.87 -8.46 -21.81
CA LYS A 115 -13.83 -8.57 -22.93
C LYS A 115 -13.19 -9.14 -24.21
N ASP A 116 -12.46 -10.24 -24.06
CA ASP A 116 -11.73 -10.95 -25.13
C ASP A 116 -10.60 -10.19 -25.85
N ASN A 117 -10.20 -9.03 -25.32
CA ASN A 117 -9.07 -8.26 -25.83
C ASN A 117 -7.95 -8.22 -24.79
N ASP A 118 -6.72 -8.20 -25.29
CA ASP A 118 -5.53 -8.01 -24.47
C ASP A 118 -5.20 -6.52 -24.39
N TYR A 119 -4.94 -6.04 -23.18
CA TYR A 119 -4.56 -4.66 -22.91
C TYR A 119 -3.28 -4.63 -22.08
N LEU A 120 -2.38 -3.71 -22.42
CA LEU A 120 -1.25 -3.37 -21.58
C LEU A 120 -1.61 -2.15 -20.74
N VAL A 121 -1.71 -2.31 -19.42
CA VAL A 121 -2.09 -1.23 -18.49
C VAL A 121 -0.94 -0.95 -17.54
N PHE A 122 -0.94 0.25 -16.96
CA PHE A 122 0.02 0.59 -15.90
C PHE A 122 -0.47 0.02 -14.57
N GLY A 123 0.45 -0.56 -13.81
CA GLY A 123 0.16 -1.40 -12.65
C GLY A 123 -0.54 -0.68 -11.49
N GLN A 124 -0.53 0.65 -11.46
CA GLN A 124 -1.28 1.48 -10.52
C GLN A 124 -2.81 1.33 -10.70
N ASP A 125 -3.27 1.10 -11.94
CA ASP A 125 -4.70 1.09 -12.29
C ASP A 125 -5.33 -0.32 -12.25
N ILE A 126 -4.56 -1.35 -11.92
CA ILE A 126 -4.98 -2.75 -11.87
C ILE A 126 -4.55 -3.37 -10.55
N TYR A 127 -5.45 -4.13 -9.94
CA TYR A 127 -5.19 -4.76 -8.65
C TYR A 127 -5.17 -6.28 -8.79
N GLU A 128 -4.19 -6.96 -8.21
CA GLU A 128 -4.19 -8.41 -8.01
C GLU A 128 -5.13 -8.77 -6.86
N ILE A 129 -5.90 -9.85 -7.02
CA ILE A 129 -6.69 -10.42 -5.92
C ILE A 129 -5.81 -11.35 -5.10
N ASN A 130 -5.67 -11.07 -3.80
CA ASN A 130 -5.02 -12.00 -2.87
C ASN A 130 -5.93 -13.19 -2.59
N GLN A 131 -5.62 -14.34 -3.21
CA GLN A 131 -6.41 -15.56 -3.07
C GLN A 131 -6.17 -16.29 -1.74
N ASN A 132 -5.11 -15.93 -1.00
CA ASN A 132 -4.77 -16.57 0.27
C ASN A 132 -5.49 -15.91 1.44
N ASP A 133 -5.93 -14.66 1.28
CA ASP A 133 -6.57 -13.85 2.31
C ASP A 133 -8.08 -13.69 2.01
N LYS A 134 -8.76 -14.83 1.86
CA LYS A 134 -10.21 -14.88 1.65
C LYS A 134 -10.93 -15.22 2.93
N HIS A 135 -11.90 -14.38 3.31
CA HIS A 135 -12.73 -14.59 4.48
C HIS A 135 -14.19 -14.69 4.07
N ASP A 136 -14.76 -15.89 4.16
CA ASP A 136 -16.18 -16.12 3.87
C ASP A 136 -17.06 -15.75 5.06
N VAL A 137 -18.16 -15.03 4.79
CA VAL A 137 -19.15 -14.62 5.80
C VAL A 137 -20.53 -15.09 5.42
N PHE A 138 -21.15 -15.84 6.33
CA PHE A 138 -22.50 -16.35 6.15
C PHE A 138 -23.50 -15.44 6.86
N PHE A 139 -24.14 -14.54 6.10
CA PHE A 139 -25.29 -13.77 6.55
C PHE A 139 -26.08 -13.23 5.35
N ASN A 140 -27.34 -13.64 5.19
CA ASN A 140 -28.37 -13.17 4.23
C ASN A 140 -27.99 -12.82 2.78
N ASP A 141 -26.72 -12.90 2.38
CA ASP A 141 -26.14 -12.41 1.11
C ASP A 141 -24.79 -13.06 0.75
N ASN A 142 -24.35 -14.12 1.45
CA ASN A 142 -23.14 -14.90 1.14
C ASN A 142 -21.96 -14.01 0.68
N LEU A 143 -21.47 -13.17 1.58
CA LEU A 143 -20.39 -12.23 1.28
C LEU A 143 -19.03 -12.92 1.42
N THR A 144 -18.06 -12.52 0.59
CA THR A 144 -16.65 -12.86 0.77
C THR A 144 -15.85 -11.57 0.88
N ILE A 145 -14.98 -11.49 1.88
CA ILE A 145 -13.99 -10.42 2.00
C ILE A 145 -12.69 -10.91 1.40
N LEU A 146 -12.08 -10.04 0.60
CA LEU A 146 -10.84 -10.26 -0.13
C LEU A 146 -9.97 -9.02 0.03
N THR A 147 -8.67 -9.18 -0.06
CA THR A 147 -7.72 -8.10 -0.24
C THR A 147 -7.28 -7.99 -1.69
N ILE A 148 -7.05 -6.75 -2.15
CA ILE A 148 -6.49 -6.46 -3.46
C ILE A 148 -5.32 -5.47 -3.35
N ARG A 149 -4.29 -5.67 -4.16
CA ARG A 149 -3.09 -4.82 -4.19
C ARG A 149 -2.73 -4.43 -5.62
N ASN A 150 -2.29 -3.21 -5.84
CA ASN A 150 -1.78 -2.79 -7.15
C ASN A 150 -0.33 -3.28 -7.34
N PHE A 151 0.30 -2.85 -8.43
CA PHE A 151 1.68 -3.23 -8.75
C PHE A 151 2.66 -2.05 -8.62
N GLU A 152 2.34 -1.07 -7.78
CA GLU A 152 3.26 0.01 -7.42
C GLU A 152 4.43 -0.53 -6.60
N MET A 153 5.41 0.34 -6.34
CA MET A 153 6.50 0.03 -5.44
C MET A 153 5.96 -0.13 -4.01
N GLY A 154 6.13 -1.34 -3.44
CA GLY A 154 5.80 -1.61 -2.05
C GLY A 154 6.95 -1.24 -1.11
N ALA A 155 6.83 -1.59 0.17
CA ALA A 155 7.77 -1.22 1.24
C ALA A 155 9.19 -1.79 1.06
N SER A 156 9.37 -2.79 0.21
CA SER A 156 10.69 -3.34 -0.13
C SER A 156 10.78 -3.82 -1.57
N ASP A 157 11.99 -3.84 -2.11
CA ASP A 157 12.36 -4.40 -3.41
C ASP A 157 13.59 -5.32 -3.31
N GLU A 158 14.22 -5.65 -4.45
CA GLU A 158 15.40 -6.51 -4.48
C GLU A 158 16.65 -5.86 -3.83
N GLU A 159 16.65 -4.54 -3.63
CA GLU A 159 17.75 -3.77 -3.05
C GLU A 159 17.56 -3.46 -1.55
N GLY A 160 16.33 -3.58 -1.03
CA GLY A 160 16.03 -3.42 0.39
C GLY A 160 14.70 -2.71 0.64
N LEU A 161 14.64 -1.96 1.74
CA LEU A 161 13.47 -1.13 2.10
C LEU A 161 13.42 0.11 1.20
N THR A 162 12.21 0.52 0.81
CA THR A 162 11.98 1.61 -0.16
C THR A 162 11.39 2.87 0.47
N ASP A 163 11.04 2.81 1.76
CA ASP A 163 10.25 3.82 2.49
C ASP A 163 8.88 4.13 1.85
N CYS A 164 8.40 3.28 0.93
CA CYS A 164 7.09 3.42 0.31
C CYS A 164 5.99 2.76 1.16
N ASP A 165 4.83 3.39 1.23
CA ASP A 165 3.65 2.80 1.86
C ASP A 165 3.23 1.53 1.11
N ASP A 166 2.93 0.45 1.84
CA ASP A 166 2.35 -0.77 1.28
C ASP A 166 1.07 -1.13 2.03
N TYR A 167 0.00 -1.39 1.28
CA TYR A 167 -1.31 -1.69 1.83
C TYR A 167 -2.18 -2.46 0.84
N ASP A 168 -3.10 -3.25 1.40
CA ASP A 168 -4.11 -3.99 0.65
C ASP A 168 -5.47 -3.33 0.80
N TYR A 169 -6.17 -3.04 -0.30
CA TYR A 169 -7.55 -2.57 -0.23
C TYR A 169 -8.51 -3.70 0.09
N LEU A 170 -9.51 -3.40 0.90
CA LEU A 170 -10.58 -4.32 1.25
C LEU A 170 -11.66 -4.33 0.17
N LEU A 171 -11.95 -5.52 -0.34
CA LEU A 171 -12.95 -5.79 -1.34
C LEU A 171 -14.01 -6.76 -0.81
N VAL A 172 -15.28 -6.45 -1.03
CA VAL A 172 -16.42 -7.30 -0.73
C VAL A 172 -16.94 -7.90 -2.03
N PHE A 173 -17.08 -9.21 -2.08
CA PHE A 173 -17.76 -9.92 -3.16
C PHE A 173 -19.12 -10.44 -2.66
N ASN A 174 -20.20 -10.01 -3.29
CA ASN A 174 -21.54 -10.53 -3.04
C ASN A 174 -21.82 -11.71 -3.99
N LYS A 175 -21.92 -12.92 -3.44
CA LYS A 175 -22.14 -14.14 -4.25
C LYS A 175 -23.55 -14.20 -4.88
N GLN A 176 -24.54 -13.51 -4.33
CA GLN A 176 -25.90 -13.50 -4.88
C GLN A 176 -26.01 -12.61 -6.13
N THR A 177 -25.45 -11.39 -6.06
CA THR A 177 -25.49 -10.45 -7.18
C THR A 177 -24.32 -10.62 -8.14
N ASN A 178 -23.30 -11.40 -7.75
CA ASN A 178 -22.03 -11.56 -8.47
C ASN A 178 -21.34 -10.21 -8.72
N GLN A 179 -21.35 -9.34 -7.69
CA GLN A 179 -20.78 -7.99 -7.76
C GLN A 179 -19.72 -7.77 -6.70
N TYR A 180 -18.72 -6.97 -7.05
CA TYR A 180 -17.70 -6.49 -6.15
C TYR A 180 -18.04 -5.09 -5.63
N SER A 181 -17.58 -4.77 -4.42
CA SER A 181 -17.71 -3.45 -3.80
C SER A 181 -16.50 -3.17 -2.92
N THR A 182 -16.00 -1.94 -2.92
CA THR A 182 -14.98 -1.52 -1.96
C THR A 182 -15.61 -1.11 -0.63
N ILE A 183 -14.84 -1.19 0.46
CA ILE A 183 -15.24 -0.59 1.73
C ILE A 183 -14.73 0.84 1.77
N GLY A 184 -15.60 1.82 2.04
CA GLY A 184 -15.20 3.22 2.15
C GLY A 184 -14.21 3.45 3.29
N ILE A 185 -13.35 4.46 3.16
CA ILE A 185 -12.41 4.86 4.22
C ILE A 185 -13.15 5.14 5.55
N PRO A 186 -12.64 4.64 6.70
CA PRO A 186 -13.26 4.88 8.00
C PRO A 186 -13.42 6.37 8.31
N GLU A 187 -14.62 6.79 8.70
CA GLU A 187 -14.94 8.20 8.92
C GLU A 187 -14.01 8.88 9.94
N ASN A 188 -13.60 8.14 10.96
CA ASN A 188 -12.67 8.59 11.99
C ASN A 188 -11.19 8.50 11.60
N GLN A 189 -10.89 8.22 10.33
CA GLN A 189 -9.53 8.26 9.76
C GLN A 189 -9.43 9.06 8.45
N LYS A 190 -10.53 9.68 8.00
CA LYS A 190 -10.56 10.44 6.73
C LYS A 190 -9.54 11.57 6.64
N GLU A 191 -9.20 12.21 7.75
CA GLU A 191 -8.24 13.33 7.77
C GLU A 191 -6.78 12.87 7.82
N VAL A 192 -6.54 11.60 8.14
CA VAL A 192 -5.19 11.08 8.42
C VAL A 192 -4.65 10.29 7.22
N ARG A 193 -5.52 9.77 6.35
CA ARG A 193 -5.13 8.92 5.23
C ARG A 193 -5.55 9.55 3.89
N ASN A 194 -4.61 9.58 2.94
CA ASN A 194 -4.88 9.98 1.55
C ASN A 194 -5.58 8.90 0.71
N GLN A 195 -6.05 7.82 1.35
CA GLN A 195 -6.64 6.65 0.71
C GLN A 195 -8.14 6.85 0.46
N LYS A 196 -8.66 6.29 -0.64
CA LYS A 196 -10.08 6.34 -0.99
C LYS A 196 -10.92 5.26 -0.28
N PHE A 197 -10.29 4.14 0.04
CA PHE A 197 -10.94 2.94 0.57
C PHE A 197 -10.29 2.49 1.86
N ALA A 198 -11.00 1.67 2.63
CA ALA A 198 -10.40 0.97 3.76
C ALA A 198 -9.33 0.00 3.26
N SER A 199 -8.18 0.00 3.93
CA SER A 199 -7.03 -0.83 3.62
C SER A 199 -6.48 -1.51 4.87
N LEU A 200 -5.72 -2.57 4.66
CA LEU A 200 -4.83 -3.17 5.66
C LEU A 200 -3.40 -2.70 5.35
N THR A 201 -2.71 -2.13 6.33
CA THR A 201 -1.32 -1.70 6.17
C THR A 201 -0.34 -2.89 6.29
N HIS A 202 0.71 -2.90 5.48
CA HIS A 202 1.76 -3.91 5.45
C HIS A 202 3.14 -3.26 5.23
N ASP A 203 3.52 -2.32 6.08
CA ASP A 203 4.78 -1.60 6.00
C ASP A 203 5.77 -2.02 7.11
N ASP A 204 6.96 -1.42 7.11
CA ASP A 204 8.02 -1.73 8.07
C ASP A 204 7.67 -1.39 9.52
N GLY A 205 6.70 -0.51 9.74
CA GLY A 205 6.26 -0.07 11.06
C GLY A 205 5.07 -0.87 11.58
N SER A 206 4.21 -1.36 10.69
CA SER A 206 2.92 -1.96 11.03
C SER A 206 2.46 -3.01 10.02
N SER A 207 1.87 -4.10 10.53
CA SER A 207 1.15 -5.09 9.72
C SER A 207 -0.25 -5.33 10.28
N GLU A 208 -1.26 -5.23 9.42
CA GLU A 208 -2.66 -5.44 9.74
C GLU A 208 -3.20 -6.73 9.09
N GLU A 209 -3.95 -7.54 9.83
CA GLU A 209 -4.57 -8.76 9.29
C GLU A 209 -6.03 -8.91 9.78
N ILE A 210 -6.90 -9.48 8.94
CA ILE A 210 -8.27 -9.82 9.35
C ILE A 210 -8.22 -11.14 10.13
N TYR A 211 -8.63 -11.10 11.39
CA TYR A 211 -8.71 -12.30 12.22
C TYR A 211 -10.14 -12.82 12.41
N SER A 212 -11.13 -11.95 12.24
CA SER A 212 -12.54 -12.35 12.34
C SER A 212 -13.41 -11.55 11.39
N CYS A 213 -14.46 -12.19 10.90
CA CYS A 213 -15.41 -11.55 10.00
C CYS A 213 -16.82 -12.04 10.31
N LYS A 214 -17.74 -11.12 10.59
CA LYS A 214 -19.12 -11.46 10.91
C LYS A 214 -20.08 -10.35 10.52
N THR A 215 -21.36 -10.71 10.42
CA THR A 215 -22.42 -9.74 10.20
C THR A 215 -23.38 -9.76 11.38
N ILE A 216 -23.76 -8.57 11.84
CA ILE A 216 -24.78 -8.40 12.89
C ILE A 216 -25.78 -7.37 12.38
N ASN A 217 -27.02 -7.81 12.16
CA ASN A 217 -28.04 -7.01 11.47
C ASN A 217 -27.49 -6.54 10.10
N ASP A 218 -27.65 -5.25 9.75
CA ASP A 218 -27.16 -4.69 8.47
C ASP A 218 -25.72 -4.18 8.54
N THR A 219 -24.88 -4.73 9.42
CA THR A 219 -23.50 -4.28 9.63
C THR A 219 -22.51 -5.43 9.49
N LEU A 220 -21.60 -5.29 8.54
CA LEU A 220 -20.40 -6.12 8.43
C LEU A 220 -19.36 -5.63 9.44
N ILE A 221 -18.79 -6.55 10.20
CA ILE A 221 -17.80 -6.29 11.24
C ILE A 221 -16.57 -7.15 10.96
N LEU A 222 -15.45 -6.48 10.71
CA LEU A 222 -14.14 -7.10 10.54
C LEU A 222 -13.33 -6.85 11.82
N GLY A 223 -12.85 -7.91 12.45
CA GLY A 223 -11.81 -7.82 13.47
C GLY A 223 -10.45 -7.76 12.79
N ILE A 224 -9.70 -6.71 13.08
CA ILE A 224 -8.37 -6.46 12.55
C ILE A 224 -7.37 -6.56 13.70
N LYS A 225 -6.35 -7.40 13.51
CA LYS A 225 -5.15 -7.48 14.34
C LYS A 225 -4.13 -6.52 13.77
N ILE A 226 -3.38 -5.85 14.64
CA ILE A 226 -2.34 -4.91 14.26
C ILE A 226 -1.06 -5.29 15.00
N SER A 227 0.01 -5.52 14.27
CA SER A 227 1.35 -5.74 14.81
C SER A 227 2.19 -4.50 14.54
N TYR A 228 2.83 -3.95 15.56
CA TYR A 228 3.78 -2.85 15.46
C TYR A 228 5.19 -3.34 15.85
N GLN A 229 6.23 -2.55 15.56
CA GLN A 229 7.59 -2.86 16.02
C GLN A 229 7.67 -3.02 17.56
N ASP A 230 6.92 -2.20 18.29
CA ASP A 230 6.97 -2.13 19.77
C ASP A 230 5.66 -2.59 20.44
N GLY A 231 4.88 -3.48 19.81
CA GLY A 231 3.74 -4.10 20.47
C GLY A 231 2.61 -4.47 19.52
N TYR A 232 1.43 -4.72 20.10
CA TYR A 232 0.30 -5.25 19.34
C TYR A 232 -0.99 -4.48 19.63
N GLY A 233 -1.94 -4.61 18.73
CA GLY A 233 -3.25 -4.01 18.87
C GLY A 233 -4.34 -4.78 18.13
N SER A 234 -5.57 -4.36 18.37
CA SER A 234 -6.72 -4.82 17.59
C SER A 234 -7.76 -3.74 17.48
N CYS A 235 -8.61 -3.83 16.46
CA CYS A 235 -9.79 -3.01 16.35
C CYS A 235 -10.90 -3.72 15.58
N PHE A 236 -12.10 -3.13 15.58
CA PHE A 236 -13.18 -3.54 14.70
C PHE A 236 -13.47 -2.47 13.65
N LEU A 237 -13.34 -2.84 12.38
CA LEU A 237 -13.87 -2.08 11.26
C LEU A 237 -15.33 -2.48 11.05
N LYS A 238 -16.25 -1.52 11.20
CA LYS A 238 -17.69 -1.72 11.00
C LYS A 238 -18.13 -0.97 9.75
N THR A 239 -18.90 -1.60 8.87
CA THR A 239 -19.43 -0.96 7.66
C THR A 239 -20.87 -1.39 7.38
N SER A 240 -21.67 -0.47 6.85
CA SER A 240 -23.10 -0.70 6.59
C SER A 240 -23.33 -1.45 5.26
N ILE A 241 -24.04 -2.58 5.32
CA ILE A 241 -24.41 -3.36 4.13
C ILE A 241 -25.46 -2.60 3.32
N LYS A 242 -26.48 -2.05 3.99
CA LYS A 242 -27.57 -1.29 3.37
C LYS A 242 -27.08 -0.07 2.59
N GLU A 243 -26.02 0.57 3.06
CA GLU A 243 -25.37 1.70 2.38
C GLU A 243 -24.23 1.27 1.45
N LYS A 244 -24.22 0.00 1.01
CA LYS A 244 -23.24 -0.55 0.06
C LYS A 244 -21.79 -0.33 0.49
N PHE A 245 -21.53 -0.48 1.79
CA PHE A 245 -20.21 -0.41 2.40
C PHE A 245 -19.50 0.96 2.34
N ILE A 246 -20.19 2.02 1.91
CA ILE A 246 -19.60 3.36 1.72
C ILE A 246 -19.30 4.04 3.07
N LYS A 247 -20.10 3.79 4.10
CA LYS A 247 -19.86 4.31 5.46
C LYS A 247 -19.26 3.25 6.35
N SER A 248 -18.05 3.52 6.82
CA SER A 248 -17.33 2.66 7.74
C SER A 248 -16.73 3.44 8.92
N ILE A 249 -16.47 2.75 10.02
CA ILE A 249 -15.88 3.32 11.24
C ILE A 249 -15.01 2.29 11.95
N ILE A 250 -13.88 2.72 12.48
CA ILE A 250 -13.06 1.90 13.38
C ILE A 250 -13.52 2.10 14.82
N THR A 251 -13.76 1.01 15.53
CA THR A 251 -14.22 0.99 16.93
C THR A 251 -13.39 0.04 17.77
N ASN A 252 -13.49 0.16 19.11
CA ASN A 252 -12.92 -0.79 20.08
C ASN A 252 -11.42 -1.05 19.84
N LYS A 253 -10.64 0.03 19.72
CA LYS A 253 -9.18 -0.07 19.63
C LYS A 253 -8.63 -0.57 20.96
N ASN A 254 -7.88 -1.67 20.94
CA ASN A 254 -7.17 -2.20 22.09
C ASN A 254 -5.68 -2.27 21.78
N GLN A 255 -4.86 -2.09 22.80
CA GLN A 255 -3.41 -2.30 22.75
C GLN A 255 -3.07 -3.46 23.67
N PHE A 256 -2.08 -4.26 23.28
CA PHE A 256 -1.60 -5.40 24.04
C PHE A 256 -0.09 -5.30 24.20
N ASP A 257 0.36 -5.51 25.43
CA ASP A 257 1.79 -5.67 25.75
C ASP A 257 2.21 -7.15 25.67
N ASP A 258 1.23 -8.06 25.66
CA ASP A 258 1.43 -9.52 25.66
C ASP A 258 1.07 -10.12 24.30
N ASP A 259 2.09 -10.71 23.65
CA ASP A 259 2.01 -11.39 22.36
C ASP A 259 1.06 -12.62 22.41
N ASP A 260 0.98 -13.32 23.53
CA ASP A 260 0.12 -14.51 23.63
C ASP A 260 -1.37 -14.11 23.57
N ILE A 261 -1.75 -12.98 24.15
CA ILE A 261 -3.14 -12.47 24.05
C ILE A 261 -3.46 -12.11 22.60
N PHE A 262 -2.53 -11.41 21.93
CA PHE A 262 -2.67 -11.02 20.54
C PHE A 262 -2.82 -12.21 19.59
N LYS A 263 -1.91 -13.19 19.70
CA LYS A 263 -1.94 -14.43 18.89
C LYS A 263 -3.24 -15.21 19.05
N ASN A 264 -3.83 -15.17 20.23
CA ASN A 264 -5.04 -15.93 20.56
C ASN A 264 -6.37 -15.24 20.17
N LEU A 265 -6.36 -14.02 19.60
CA LEU A 265 -7.59 -13.43 19.05
C LEU A 265 -8.10 -14.28 17.86
N LYS A 266 -9.41 -14.54 17.87
CA LYS A 266 -10.16 -15.34 16.89
C LYS A 266 -11.42 -14.61 16.43
#